data_AF-A0A8K0JUU2-F1
#
_entry.id   AF-A0A8K0JUU2-F1
#
_cell.length_a   1.000
_cell.length_b   1.000
_cell.length_c   1.000
_cell.angle_alpha   90.00
_cell.angle_beta   90.00
_cell.angle_gamma   90.00
#
_symmetry.space_group_name_H-M   'P 1'
#
loop_
_entity.id
_entity.type
_entity.pdbx_description
1 polymer ?
#
loop_
_entity_poly.entity_id
_entity_poly.type
_entity_poly.pdbx_seq_one_letter_code
_entity_poly.pdbx_strand_id
1 'polypeptide(L)'
;MWSIKSPFSEDRRNKTERIQDRRLTENYHGIEWNDGETDHQDVKYILRLFTRCAVVFAKGREKCSFLGEILSLRVIYDLIDLGCPSLKKLKCNYEFDYCWCWNFPKHYASHYQCSKKNCIKLSRWFMTSGKAQLGSSTFCFQTFDKLPYPSKIDVYDMVETGFFYSGYGDTFVCHDCGVDIGEWSPGVDPWMEHRRANPLCLSVMMKSTPPHRRRKQYI
;
A
#
# COMPACT_ATOMS: atom_id res chain seq x y z
N MET A 1 -1.59 2.75 -16.75
CA MET A 1 -2.53 3.03 -15.64
C MET A 1 -3.44 1.82 -15.58
N TRP A 2 -3.50 1.09 -14.48
CA TRP A 2 -4.19 -0.21 -14.43
C TRP A 2 -5.69 0.01 -14.23
N SER A 3 -6.42 0.36 -15.29
CA SER A 3 -7.87 0.28 -15.29
C SER A 3 -8.28 -1.17 -15.50
N ILE A 4 -9.10 -1.67 -14.58
CA ILE A 4 -9.56 -3.05 -14.54
C ILE A 4 -10.86 -3.11 -15.33
N LYS A 5 -10.95 -4.01 -16.32
CA LYS A 5 -12.19 -4.30 -17.04
C LYS A 5 -13.23 -4.91 -16.10
N SER A 6 -14.50 -4.73 -16.44
CA SER A 6 -15.58 -5.40 -15.73
C SER A 6 -15.37 -6.93 -15.66
N PRO A 7 -15.63 -7.58 -14.51
CA PRO A 7 -15.60 -9.04 -14.40
C PRO A 7 -16.66 -9.76 -15.24
N PHE A 8 -17.67 -9.03 -15.73
CA PHE A 8 -18.81 -9.61 -16.44
C PHE A 8 -18.97 -8.99 -17.82
N SER A 9 -19.37 -9.85 -18.75
CA SER A 9 -19.76 -9.47 -20.10
C SER A 9 -21.07 -8.67 -20.07
N GLU A 10 -21.21 -7.71 -20.97
CA GLU A 10 -22.31 -6.75 -21.00
C GLU A 10 -23.70 -7.39 -21.14
N ASP A 11 -23.79 -8.53 -21.82
CA ASP A 11 -25.00 -9.33 -22.01
C ASP A 11 -25.60 -9.84 -20.69
N ARG A 12 -24.78 -10.02 -19.65
CA ARG A 12 -25.22 -10.51 -18.33
C ARG A 12 -25.90 -9.45 -17.47
N ARG A 13 -25.85 -8.18 -17.87
CA ARG A 13 -26.47 -7.08 -17.12
C ARG A 13 -27.96 -6.99 -17.37
N ASN A 14 -28.74 -6.91 -16.29
CA ASN A 14 -30.17 -6.64 -16.37
C ASN A 14 -30.45 -5.16 -16.71
N LYS A 15 -31.72 -4.85 -17.06
CA LYS A 15 -32.11 -3.50 -17.49
C LYS A 15 -31.83 -2.44 -16.41
N THR A 16 -32.01 -2.76 -15.14
CA THR A 16 -31.82 -1.83 -14.02
C THR A 16 -30.34 -1.51 -13.83
N GLU A 17 -29.46 -2.51 -13.86
CA GLU A 17 -28.01 -2.35 -13.77
C GLU A 17 -27.48 -1.47 -14.90
N ARG A 18 -27.92 -1.70 -16.14
CA ARG A 18 -27.54 -0.87 -17.30
C ARG A 18 -27.92 0.61 -17.11
N ILE A 19 -29.08 0.88 -16.52
CA ILE A 19 -29.53 2.25 -16.24
C ILE A 19 -28.67 2.89 -15.14
N GLN A 20 -28.35 2.14 -14.08
CA GLN A 20 -27.50 2.62 -12.99
C GLN A 20 -26.08 2.93 -13.47
N ASP A 21 -25.45 2.01 -14.21
CA ASP A 21 -24.11 2.18 -14.77
C ASP A 21 -24.04 3.37 -15.72
N ARG A 22 -25.05 3.51 -16.59
CA ARG A 22 -25.13 4.65 -17.51
C ARG A 22 -25.16 5.96 -16.74
N ARG A 23 -25.95 6.05 -15.68
CA ARG A 23 -25.99 7.25 -14.82
C ARG A 23 -24.65 7.54 -14.17
N LEU A 24 -23.93 6.52 -13.68
CA LEU A 24 -22.61 6.68 -13.08
C LEU A 24 -21.56 7.11 -14.12
N THR A 25 -21.64 6.55 -15.33
CA THR A 25 -20.78 6.91 -16.45
C THR A 25 -20.99 8.37 -16.84
N GLU A 26 -22.23 8.79 -17.09
CA GLU A 26 -22.56 10.13 -17.57
C GLU A 26 -22.32 11.22 -16.51
N ASN A 27 -22.54 10.93 -15.22
CA ASN A 27 -22.57 11.96 -14.18
C ASN A 27 -21.44 11.87 -13.14
N TYR A 28 -20.67 10.77 -13.10
CA TYR A 28 -19.69 10.56 -12.03
C TYR A 28 -18.28 10.27 -12.54
N HIS A 29 -18.03 9.16 -13.23
CA HIS A 29 -16.66 8.74 -13.56
C HIS A 29 -16.30 8.81 -15.04
N GLY A 30 -17.24 8.81 -15.98
CA GLY A 30 -16.94 8.88 -17.42
C GLY A 30 -16.22 7.65 -17.99
N ILE A 31 -16.40 6.49 -17.35
CA ILE A 31 -15.76 5.21 -17.68
C ILE A 31 -16.86 4.26 -18.15
N GLU A 32 -16.78 3.78 -19.39
CA GLU A 32 -17.75 2.84 -19.97
C GLU A 32 -17.61 1.44 -19.36
N TRP A 33 -18.61 0.58 -19.54
CA TRP A 33 -18.59 -0.77 -18.95
C TRP A 33 -17.42 -1.64 -19.42
N ASN A 34 -17.09 -1.53 -20.71
CA ASN A 34 -16.03 -2.33 -21.34
C ASN A 34 -14.66 -1.62 -21.32
N ASP A 35 -14.59 -0.44 -20.68
CA ASP A 35 -13.33 0.27 -20.50
C ASP A 35 -12.41 -0.50 -19.54
N GLY A 36 -11.10 -0.49 -19.83
CA GLY A 36 -10.11 -1.20 -19.04
C GLY A 36 -9.08 -1.88 -19.93
N GLU A 37 -7.82 -1.88 -19.48
CA GLU A 37 -6.75 -2.61 -20.17
C GLU A 37 -6.48 -3.96 -19.52
N THR A 38 -6.75 -4.06 -18.22
CA THR A 38 -6.43 -5.23 -17.40
C THR A 38 -7.68 -6.08 -17.21
N ASP A 39 -7.60 -7.37 -17.53
CA ASP A 39 -8.70 -8.29 -17.27
C ASP A 39 -8.87 -8.51 -15.77
N HIS A 40 -10.12 -8.64 -15.32
CA HIS A 40 -10.44 -8.75 -13.90
C HIS A 40 -9.75 -9.96 -13.23
N GLN A 41 -9.48 -11.02 -13.97
CA GLN A 41 -8.80 -12.22 -13.47
C GLN A 41 -7.36 -11.93 -13.02
N ASP A 42 -6.69 -10.96 -13.66
CA ASP A 42 -5.30 -10.62 -13.39
C ASP A 42 -5.14 -9.68 -12.19
N VAL A 43 -6.23 -9.09 -11.69
CA VAL A 43 -6.21 -8.09 -10.62
C VAL A 43 -5.49 -8.60 -9.38
N LYS A 44 -5.76 -9.85 -8.98
CA LYS A 44 -5.12 -10.46 -7.81
C LYS A 44 -3.61 -10.58 -8.01
N TYR A 45 -3.18 -11.03 -9.19
CA TYR A 45 -1.78 -11.17 -9.53
C TYR A 45 -1.07 -9.82 -9.57
N ILE A 46 -1.67 -8.83 -10.25
CA ILE A 46 -1.13 -7.48 -10.41
C ILE A 46 -1.02 -6.78 -9.06
N LEU A 47 -2.08 -6.81 -8.24
CA LEU A 47 -2.03 -6.23 -6.89
C LEU A 47 -0.89 -6.86 -6.09
N ARG A 48 -0.80 -8.19 -6.06
CA ARG A 48 0.29 -8.88 -5.36
C ARG A 48 1.67 -8.51 -5.89
N LEU A 49 1.84 -8.38 -7.21
CA LEU A 49 3.10 -8.05 -7.88
C LEU A 49 3.57 -6.62 -7.58
N PHE A 50 2.66 -5.64 -7.63
CA PHE A 50 2.99 -4.24 -7.44
C PHE A 50 2.98 -3.79 -5.98
N THR A 51 2.36 -4.55 -5.08
CA THR A 51 2.41 -4.30 -3.64
C THR A 51 3.39 -5.22 -2.91
N ARG A 52 4.29 -5.95 -3.61
CA ARG A 52 5.30 -6.83 -2.99
C ARG A 52 6.16 -6.15 -1.94
N CYS A 53 6.32 -4.84 -2.08
CA CYS A 53 7.27 -4.05 -1.30
C CYS A 53 6.64 -2.88 -0.53
N ALA A 54 5.31 -2.74 -0.56
CA ALA A 54 4.64 -1.52 -0.15
C ALA A 54 3.71 -1.73 1.04
N VAL A 55 3.79 -0.84 2.03
CA VAL A 55 2.67 -0.60 2.95
C VAL A 55 1.49 -0.07 2.13
N VAL A 56 0.34 -0.73 2.25
CA VAL A 56 -0.83 -0.39 1.44
C VAL A 56 -1.76 0.52 2.23
N PHE A 57 -2.10 1.66 1.63
CA PHE A 57 -3.06 2.60 2.19
C PHE A 57 -4.30 2.65 1.31
N ALA A 58 -5.46 2.48 1.93
CA ALA A 58 -6.74 2.65 1.26
C ALA A 58 -7.64 3.54 2.09
N LYS A 59 -8.62 4.20 1.47
CA LYS A 59 -9.59 5.03 2.18
C LYS A 59 -10.93 4.35 2.22
N GLY A 60 -11.37 3.94 3.41
CA GLY A 60 -12.64 3.29 3.68
C GLY A 60 -12.51 1.78 3.93
N ARG A 61 -13.21 1.33 4.97
CA ARG A 61 -13.19 -0.05 5.47
C ARG A 61 -13.45 -1.11 4.41
N GLU A 62 -14.40 -0.88 3.50
CA GLU A 62 -14.72 -1.84 2.43
C GLU A 62 -13.51 -2.10 1.51
N LYS A 63 -12.78 -1.05 1.14
CA LYS A 63 -11.58 -1.18 0.30
C LYS A 63 -10.46 -1.87 1.06
N CYS A 64 -10.29 -1.56 2.34
CA CYS A 64 -9.32 -2.23 3.19
C CYS A 64 -9.64 -3.73 3.33
N SER A 65 -10.91 -4.09 3.51
CA SER A 65 -11.36 -5.49 3.58
C SER A 65 -11.07 -6.24 2.28
N PHE A 66 -11.49 -5.67 1.14
CA PHE A 66 -11.24 -6.26 -0.18
C PHE A 66 -9.74 -6.45 -0.45
N LEU A 67 -8.92 -5.44 -0.15
CA LEU A 67 -7.48 -5.54 -0.30
C LEU A 67 -6.89 -6.56 0.68
N GLY A 68 -7.43 -6.68 1.90
CA GLY A 68 -6.97 -7.64 2.91
C GLY A 68 -7.21 -9.08 2.52
N GLU A 69 -8.32 -9.37 1.84
CA GLU A 69 -8.59 -10.70 1.28
C GLU A 69 -7.58 -11.08 0.17
N ILE A 70 -7.17 -10.12 -0.66
CA ILE A 70 -6.25 -10.36 -1.78
C ILE A 70 -4.79 -10.39 -1.32
N LEU A 71 -4.45 -9.49 -0.40
CA LEU A 71 -3.12 -9.19 0.13
C LEU A 71 -3.03 -9.64 1.59
N SER A 72 -3.47 -10.86 1.89
CA SER A 72 -3.62 -11.40 3.25
C SER A 72 -2.34 -11.39 4.11
N LEU A 73 -1.16 -11.25 3.50
CA LEU A 73 0.14 -11.12 4.18
C LEU A 73 0.58 -9.66 4.36
N ARG A 74 -0.27 -8.68 4.03
CA ARG A 74 0.07 -7.25 4.04
C ARG A 74 -0.72 -6.49 5.09
N VAL A 75 -0.03 -5.56 5.74
CA VAL A 75 -0.70 -4.58 6.61
C VAL A 75 -1.33 -3.50 5.73
N ILE A 76 -2.63 -3.32 5.88
CA ILE A 76 -3.42 -2.33 5.14
C ILE A 76 -3.95 -1.30 6.13
N TYR A 77 -3.67 -0.03 5.86
CA TYR A 77 -4.14 1.07 6.70
C TYR A 77 -5.33 1.76 6.07
N ASP A 78 -6.41 1.91 6.85
CA ASP A 78 -7.48 2.84 6.49
C ASP A 78 -7.03 4.27 6.76
N LEU A 79 -6.96 5.07 5.70
CA LEU A 79 -6.65 6.49 5.80
C LEU A 79 -7.67 7.23 6.67
N ILE A 80 -8.91 6.75 6.79
CA ILE A 80 -9.92 7.33 7.69
C ILE A 80 -9.47 7.22 9.15
N ASP A 81 -8.94 6.07 9.56
CA ASP A 81 -8.43 5.85 10.93
C ASP A 81 -7.22 6.74 11.21
N LEU A 82 -6.45 7.09 10.16
CA LEU A 82 -5.39 8.08 10.21
C LEU A 82 -5.92 9.53 10.15
N GLY A 83 -7.22 9.78 10.30
CA GLY A 83 -7.81 11.12 10.31
C GLY A 83 -7.85 11.79 8.92
N CYS A 84 -7.84 11.02 7.84
CA CYS A 84 -7.95 11.58 6.49
C CYS A 84 -9.33 12.20 6.27
N PRO A 85 -9.42 13.49 5.90
CA PRO A 85 -10.70 14.14 5.65
C PRO A 85 -11.36 13.62 4.36
N SER A 86 -12.59 14.04 4.10
CA SER A 86 -13.27 13.74 2.83
C SER A 86 -12.45 14.21 1.62
N LEU A 87 -12.47 13.42 0.53
CA LEU A 87 -11.77 13.73 -0.72
C LEU A 87 -12.10 15.13 -1.27
N LYS A 88 -13.33 15.61 -1.04
CA LYS A 88 -13.77 16.97 -1.46
C LYS A 88 -12.97 18.08 -0.78
N LYS A 89 -12.43 17.83 0.41
CA LYS A 89 -11.61 18.77 1.19
C LYS A 89 -10.13 18.74 0.79
N LEU A 90 -9.72 17.78 -0.05
CA LEU A 90 -8.32 17.60 -0.46
C LEU A 90 -8.04 18.32 -1.79
N LYS A 91 -6.94 19.07 -1.81
CA LYS A 91 -6.49 19.83 -2.98
C LYS A 91 -5.53 19.02 -3.86
N CYS A 92 -5.62 19.20 -5.18
CA CYS A 92 -4.61 18.77 -6.13
C CYS A 92 -3.81 20.02 -6.54
N ASN A 93 -2.48 19.94 -6.58
CA ASN A 93 -1.60 21.12 -6.68
C ASN A 93 -0.92 21.27 -8.04
N TYR A 94 -1.44 20.64 -9.10
CA TYR A 94 -1.03 21.04 -10.44
C TYR A 94 -1.73 22.36 -10.77
N GLU A 95 -0.98 23.34 -11.27
CA GLU A 95 -1.52 24.60 -11.83
C GLU A 95 -2.60 24.36 -12.90
N PHE A 96 -2.64 23.15 -13.43
CA PHE A 96 -3.62 22.67 -14.37
C PHE A 96 -4.39 21.48 -13.79
N ASP A 97 -5.70 21.64 -13.57
CA ASP A 97 -6.60 20.61 -13.05
C ASP A 97 -6.96 19.55 -14.12
N TYR A 98 -6.01 19.17 -14.99
CA TYR A 98 -6.23 18.18 -16.03
C TYR A 98 -5.58 16.85 -15.62
N CYS A 99 -6.37 15.77 -15.52
CA CYS A 99 -5.78 14.44 -15.44
C CYS A 99 -5.22 14.08 -16.82
N TRP A 100 -3.93 13.72 -16.90
CA TRP A 100 -3.40 13.01 -18.07
C TRP A 100 -3.79 11.54 -17.97
N CYS A 101 -5.08 11.31 -18.06
CA CYS A 101 -5.69 10.00 -18.17
C CYS A 101 -5.72 9.68 -19.68
N TRP A 102 -4.53 9.42 -20.26
CA TRP A 102 -4.34 9.24 -21.71
C TRP A 102 -5.24 8.14 -22.31
N ASN A 103 -5.65 7.17 -21.50
CA ASN A 103 -6.52 6.08 -21.92
C ASN A 103 -8.02 6.43 -21.85
N PHE A 104 -8.40 7.60 -21.32
CA PHE A 104 -9.80 8.00 -21.11
C PHE A 104 -10.03 9.42 -21.60
N PRO A 105 -10.29 9.61 -22.91
CA PRO A 105 -10.53 10.94 -23.49
C PRO A 105 -11.70 11.69 -22.83
N LYS A 106 -12.70 10.98 -22.28
CA LYS A 106 -13.82 11.63 -21.59
C LYS A 106 -13.40 12.32 -20.28
N HIS A 107 -12.26 11.95 -19.69
CA HIS A 107 -11.71 12.55 -18.47
C HIS A 107 -11.04 13.92 -18.66
N TYR A 108 -11.00 14.46 -19.89
CA TYR A 108 -10.66 15.87 -20.11
C TYR A 108 -11.72 16.81 -19.52
N ALA A 109 -12.96 16.35 -19.32
CA ALA A 109 -14.00 17.14 -18.66
C ALA A 109 -13.77 17.22 -17.14
N SER A 110 -13.77 18.43 -16.59
CA SER A 110 -13.38 18.72 -15.20
C SER A 110 -14.36 18.19 -14.14
N HIS A 111 -15.59 17.83 -14.51
CA HIS A 111 -16.63 17.39 -13.56
C HIS A 111 -16.53 15.90 -13.18
N TYR A 112 -15.82 15.07 -13.95
CA TYR A 112 -15.67 13.64 -13.64
C TYR A 112 -14.71 13.38 -12.49
N GLN A 113 -15.07 12.44 -11.62
CA GLN A 113 -14.23 11.96 -10.53
C GLN A 113 -13.21 10.94 -11.05
N CYS A 114 -11.95 11.36 -11.05
CA CYS A 114 -10.84 10.52 -11.46
C CYS A 114 -10.20 9.79 -10.28
N SER A 115 -10.18 8.46 -10.33
CA SER A 115 -9.49 7.62 -9.33
C SER A 115 -7.99 7.98 -9.20
N LYS A 116 -7.29 8.27 -10.31
CA LYS A 116 -5.89 8.73 -10.28
C LYS A 116 -5.74 10.04 -9.52
N LYS A 117 -6.59 11.04 -9.80
CA LYS A 117 -6.59 12.32 -9.09
C LYS A 117 -6.85 12.12 -7.60
N ASN A 118 -7.80 11.25 -7.24
CA ASN A 118 -8.09 10.92 -5.85
C ASN A 118 -6.90 10.27 -5.15
N CYS A 119 -6.23 9.30 -5.77
CA CYS A 119 -5.00 8.71 -5.23
C CYS A 119 -3.91 9.75 -5.00
N ILE A 120 -3.69 10.68 -5.94
CA ILE A 120 -2.70 11.77 -5.80
C ILE A 120 -3.06 12.70 -4.63
N LYS A 121 -4.34 13.09 -4.50
CA LYS A 121 -4.83 13.90 -3.36
C LYS A 121 -4.57 13.21 -2.03
N LEU A 122 -4.85 11.91 -1.95
CA LEU A 122 -4.63 11.11 -0.74
C LEU A 122 -3.16 10.97 -0.41
N SER A 123 -2.33 10.64 -1.40
CA SER A 123 -0.88 10.54 -1.25
C SER A 123 -0.29 11.87 -0.76
N ARG A 124 -0.66 13.00 -1.37
CA ARG A 124 -0.18 14.32 -0.93
C ARG A 124 -0.59 14.62 0.50
N TRP A 125 -1.88 14.46 0.82
CA TRP A 125 -2.37 14.66 2.18
C TRP A 125 -1.57 13.84 3.18
N PHE A 126 -1.37 12.56 2.87
CA PHE A 126 -0.60 11.64 3.72
C PHE A 126 0.83 12.16 3.95
N MET A 127 1.54 12.50 2.88
CA MET A 127 2.91 13.02 2.95
C MET A 127 3.02 14.35 3.71
N THR A 128 2.06 15.26 3.54
CA THR A 128 2.10 16.59 4.17
C THR A 128 1.53 16.64 5.59
N SER A 129 0.82 15.59 6.02
CA SER A 129 0.10 15.59 7.31
C SER A 129 0.98 15.19 8.51
N GLY A 130 2.30 15.10 8.33
CA GLY A 130 3.23 14.59 9.34
C GLY A 130 3.08 13.08 9.61
N LYS A 131 2.16 12.40 8.91
CA LYS A 131 1.91 10.95 9.00
C LYS A 131 2.81 10.10 8.11
N ALA A 132 3.68 10.75 7.34
CA ALA A 132 4.76 10.11 6.57
C ALA A 132 5.79 9.36 7.45
N GLN A 133 5.59 9.30 8.77
CA GLN A 133 6.36 8.46 9.68
C GLN A 133 6.05 6.97 9.55
N LEU A 134 5.04 6.53 8.77
CA LEU A 134 4.97 5.11 8.39
C LEU A 134 6.14 4.77 7.46
N GLY A 135 7.17 4.15 8.05
CA GLY A 135 8.50 3.94 7.45
C GLY A 135 9.65 4.60 8.24
N SER A 136 9.38 5.40 9.26
CA SER A 136 10.41 5.86 10.20
C SER A 136 10.71 4.78 11.24
N SER A 137 11.91 4.83 11.81
CA SER A 137 12.30 3.93 12.91
C SER A 137 11.29 3.97 14.06
N THR A 138 10.75 5.14 14.40
CA THR A 138 9.71 5.31 15.44
C THR A 138 8.44 4.51 15.19
N PHE A 139 7.94 4.46 13.95
CA PHE A 139 6.79 3.63 13.61
C PHE A 139 7.13 2.13 13.68
N CYS A 140 8.31 1.75 13.18
CA CYS A 140 8.74 0.36 13.25
C CYS A 140 8.76 -0.09 14.71
N PHE A 141 9.34 0.68 15.63
CA PHE A 141 9.30 0.40 17.08
C PHE A 141 7.89 0.22 17.64
N GLN A 142 6.93 1.09 17.29
CA GLN A 142 5.55 1.00 17.79
C GLN A 142 4.85 -0.32 17.42
N THR A 143 5.25 -0.97 16.33
CA THR A 143 4.64 -2.26 15.95
C THR A 143 5.04 -3.40 16.90
N PHE A 144 6.20 -3.31 17.56
CA PHE A 144 6.70 -4.33 18.47
C PHE A 144 5.97 -4.35 19.81
N ASP A 145 5.28 -3.26 20.19
CA ASP A 145 4.39 -3.23 21.37
C ASP A 145 3.24 -4.25 21.27
N LYS A 146 2.93 -4.71 20.05
CA LYS A 146 1.88 -5.70 19.77
C LYS A 146 2.39 -7.13 19.76
N LEU A 147 3.67 -7.38 20.02
CA LEU A 147 4.20 -8.73 20.07
C LEU A 147 3.57 -9.49 21.24
N PRO A 148 2.97 -10.68 21.00
CA PRO A 148 2.39 -11.48 22.06
C PRO A 148 3.44 -12.15 22.97
N TYR A 149 4.72 -12.07 22.59
CA TYR A 149 5.86 -12.63 23.31
C TYR A 149 7.14 -11.82 23.04
N PRO A 150 8.15 -11.91 23.92
CA PRO A 150 9.45 -11.30 23.67
C PRO A 150 10.04 -11.75 22.34
N SER A 151 10.51 -10.80 21.53
CA SER A 151 11.17 -11.10 20.26
C SER A 151 12.44 -11.92 20.52
N LYS A 152 12.67 -12.94 19.68
CA LYS A 152 13.91 -13.74 19.69
C LYS A 152 15.12 -12.95 19.18
N ILE A 153 14.87 -11.85 18.49
CA ILE A 153 15.86 -10.93 17.94
C ILE A 153 15.70 -9.56 18.58
N ASP A 154 16.80 -8.82 18.73
CA ASP A 154 16.78 -7.47 19.29
C ASP A 154 15.91 -6.54 18.41
N VAL A 155 14.95 -5.87 19.05
CA VAL A 155 14.01 -4.99 18.37
C VAL A 155 14.73 -3.83 17.69
N TYR A 156 15.82 -3.32 18.26
CA TYR A 156 16.59 -2.25 17.63
C TYR A 156 17.25 -2.74 16.34
N ASP A 157 17.81 -3.95 16.34
CA ASP A 157 18.42 -4.54 15.14
C ASP A 157 17.38 -4.74 14.03
N MET A 158 16.16 -5.16 14.38
CA MET A 158 15.05 -5.27 13.42
C MET A 158 14.69 -3.90 12.83
N VAL A 159 14.48 -2.89 13.67
CA VAL A 159 14.10 -1.55 13.21
C VAL A 159 15.21 -0.91 12.39
N GLU A 160 16.47 -1.05 12.81
CA GLU A 160 17.62 -0.54 12.05
C GLU A 160 17.78 -1.26 10.71
N THR A 161 17.34 -2.50 10.55
CA THR A 161 17.38 -3.20 9.27
C THR A 161 16.14 -2.99 8.41
N GLY A 162 15.24 -2.10 8.88
CA GLY A 162 14.05 -1.67 8.17
C GLY A 162 12.85 -2.58 8.40
N PHE A 163 12.88 -3.47 9.39
CA PHE A 163 11.78 -4.36 9.73
C PHE A 163 10.81 -3.75 10.74
N PHE A 164 9.53 -4.07 10.54
CA PHE A 164 8.45 -3.87 11.51
C PHE A 164 7.69 -5.18 11.73
N TYR A 165 7.00 -5.32 12.87
CA TYR A 165 6.23 -6.52 13.17
C TYR A 165 4.96 -6.61 12.31
N SER A 166 4.76 -7.76 11.68
CA SER A 166 3.62 -8.01 10.78
C SER A 166 2.27 -8.07 11.51
N GLY A 167 2.27 -8.35 12.82
CA GLY A 167 1.06 -8.66 13.59
C GLY A 167 0.73 -10.15 13.68
N TYR A 168 1.52 -11.03 13.04
CA TYR A 168 1.30 -12.47 13.05
C TYR A 168 2.60 -13.26 13.34
N GLY A 169 2.50 -14.27 14.22
CA GLY A 169 3.62 -15.15 14.57
C GLY A 169 4.87 -14.37 15.01
N ASP A 170 6.04 -14.83 14.59
CA ASP A 170 7.31 -14.11 14.74
C ASP A 170 7.74 -13.48 13.42
N THR A 171 6.77 -13.12 12.56
CA THR A 171 7.05 -12.60 11.22
C THR A 171 7.24 -11.08 11.23
N PHE A 172 8.33 -10.61 10.64
CA PHE A 172 8.63 -9.19 10.46
C PHE A 172 8.73 -8.86 8.97
N VAL A 173 8.33 -7.63 8.59
CA VAL A 173 8.23 -7.17 7.20
C VAL A 173 9.12 -5.95 7.00
N CYS A 174 9.91 -5.93 5.94
CA CYS A 174 10.72 -4.77 5.59
C CYS A 174 9.82 -3.63 5.07
N HIS A 175 10.00 -2.39 5.55
CA HIS A 175 9.25 -1.24 5.05
C HIS A 175 9.64 -0.81 3.63
N ASP A 176 10.89 -1.05 3.20
CA ASP A 176 11.39 -0.62 1.89
C ASP A 176 11.12 -1.63 0.78
N CYS A 177 11.31 -2.92 1.06
CA CYS A 177 11.14 -3.99 0.07
C CYS A 177 10.04 -4.98 0.40
N GLY A 178 9.32 -4.83 1.51
CA GLY A 178 8.21 -5.69 1.90
C GLY A 178 8.53 -7.18 1.99
N VAL A 179 9.80 -7.57 2.05
CA VAL A 179 10.17 -8.95 2.34
C VAL A 179 9.72 -9.29 3.75
N ASP A 180 9.03 -10.41 3.88
CA ASP A 180 8.57 -10.97 5.14
C ASP A 180 9.46 -12.15 5.52
N ILE A 181 9.92 -12.17 6.77
CA ILE A 181 10.79 -13.21 7.30
C ILE A 181 10.24 -13.59 8.67
N GLY A 182 10.03 -14.88 8.88
CA GLY A 182 9.57 -15.47 10.14
C GLY A 182 10.48 -16.60 10.59
N GLU A 183 10.05 -17.35 11.61
CA GLU A 183 10.78 -18.48 12.19
C GLU A 183 12.20 -18.10 12.66
N TRP A 184 12.31 -16.92 13.27
CA TRP A 184 13.61 -16.40 13.68
C TRP A 184 14.27 -17.27 14.73
N SER A 185 15.58 -17.40 14.62
CA SER A 185 16.43 -18.10 15.59
C SER A 185 17.29 -17.09 16.35
N PRO A 186 17.51 -17.26 17.67
CA PRO A 186 18.37 -16.37 18.44
C PRO A 186 19.77 -16.22 17.83
N GLY A 187 20.28 -14.99 17.77
CA GLY A 187 21.63 -14.69 17.27
C GLY A 187 21.77 -14.58 15.76
N VAL A 188 20.69 -14.80 15.00
CA VAL A 188 20.64 -14.50 13.56
C VAL A 188 20.65 -12.98 13.36
N ASP A 189 21.43 -12.50 12.39
CA ASP A 189 21.50 -11.08 12.02
C ASP A 189 20.39 -10.72 11.02
N PRO A 190 19.43 -9.84 11.39
CA PRO A 190 18.37 -9.41 10.49
C PRO A 190 18.86 -8.84 9.17
N TRP A 191 20.00 -8.14 9.16
CA TRP A 191 20.54 -7.55 7.94
C TRP A 191 21.01 -8.63 6.96
N MET A 192 21.63 -9.68 7.48
CA MET A 192 22.09 -10.81 6.67
C MET A 192 20.93 -11.59 6.07
N GLU A 193 19.88 -11.86 6.85
CA GLU A 193 18.66 -12.50 6.34
C GLU A 193 17.95 -11.61 5.32
N HIS A 194 17.86 -10.31 5.58
CA HIS A 194 17.30 -9.34 4.64
C HIS A 194 18.07 -9.32 3.32
N ARG A 195 19.40 -9.27 3.36
CA ARG A 195 20.25 -9.29 2.16
C ARG A 195 20.13 -10.61 1.39
N ARG A 196 20.02 -11.75 2.08
CA ARG A 196 19.79 -13.06 1.45
C ARG A 196 18.44 -13.11 0.74
N ALA A 197 17.40 -12.59 1.37
CA ALA A 197 16.05 -12.63 0.84
C ALA A 197 15.81 -11.60 -0.28
N ASN A 198 16.38 -10.39 -0.16
CA ASN A 198 16.30 -9.37 -1.20
C ASN A 198 17.54 -8.44 -1.20
N PRO A 199 18.60 -8.76 -1.95
CA PRO A 199 19.84 -7.97 -1.98
C PRO A 199 19.68 -6.60 -2.65
N LEU A 200 18.58 -6.37 -3.38
CA LEU A 200 18.29 -5.11 -4.08
C LEU A 200 17.40 -4.17 -3.26
N CYS A 201 17.12 -4.49 -2.00
CA CYS A 201 16.35 -3.61 -1.12
C CYS A 201 17.12 -2.31 -0.82
N LEU A 202 16.41 -1.18 -0.79
CA LEU A 202 16.99 0.12 -0.44
C LEU A 202 17.67 0.11 0.95
N SER A 203 17.02 -0.45 1.98
CA SER A 203 17.61 -0.63 3.31
C SER A 203 18.90 -1.45 3.30
N VAL A 204 19.00 -2.47 2.45
CA VAL A 204 20.20 -3.31 2.30
C VAL A 204 21.30 -2.58 1.54
N MET A 205 20.96 -1.90 0.44
CA MET A 205 21.93 -1.18 -0.39
C MET A 205 22.48 0.07 0.30
N MET A 206 21.65 0.80 1.05
CA MET A 206 22.04 2.02 1.77
C MET A 206 22.86 1.71 3.03
N LYS A 207 22.70 0.52 3.62
CA LYS A 207 23.44 0.06 4.79
C LYS A 207 24.40 -1.05 4.35
N SER A 208 25.54 -0.68 3.77
CA SER A 208 26.52 -1.60 3.17
C SER A 208 27.25 -2.53 4.17
N THR A 209 26.97 -2.40 5.47
CA THR A 209 27.51 -3.23 6.56
C THR A 209 26.43 -3.44 7.64
N PRO A 210 26.40 -4.60 8.34
CA PRO A 210 25.51 -4.79 9.48
C PRO A 210 25.70 -3.65 10.49
N PRO A 211 24.63 -3.14 11.13
CA PRO A 211 24.79 -2.11 12.14
C PRO A 211 25.80 -2.57 13.17
N HIS A 212 26.82 -1.74 13.41
CA HIS A 212 27.89 -2.05 14.35
C HIS A 212 27.27 -2.55 15.65
N ARG A 213 27.47 -3.84 15.98
CA ARG A 213 27.19 -4.39 17.31
C ARG A 213 27.80 -3.43 18.32
N ARG A 214 27.00 -2.55 18.93
CA ARG A 214 27.40 -1.89 20.17
C ARG A 214 27.63 -3.06 21.11
N ARG A 215 28.89 -3.38 21.39
CA ARG A 215 29.25 -4.35 22.44
C ARG A 215 28.46 -3.89 23.66
N LYS A 216 27.43 -4.65 24.04
CA LYS A 216 26.77 -4.50 25.34
C LYS A 216 27.88 -4.80 26.36
N GLN A 217 28.55 -3.75 26.85
CA GLN A 217 29.30 -3.86 28.09
C GLN A 217 28.23 -4.06 29.16
N TYR A 218 28.10 -5.31 29.60
CA TYR A 218 27.44 -5.62 30.85
C TYR A 218 28.25 -4.93 31.95
N ILE A 219 27.64 -3.95 32.62
CA ILE A 219 28.02 -3.50 33.95
C ILE A 219 26.86 -3.85 34.86
#